data_AF-A0A6M3ZSM6-F1
#
_entry.id   AF-A0A6M3ZSM6-F1
#
_cell.length_a   1.000
_cell.length_b   1.000
_cell.length_c   1.000
_cell.angle_alpha   90.00
_cell.angle_beta   90.00
_cell.angle_gamma   90.00
#
_symmetry.space_group_name_H-M   'P 1'
#
loop_
_entity.id
_entity.type
_entity.pdbx_description
1 polymer ?
#
loop_
_entity_poly.entity_id
_entity_poly.type
_entity_poly.pdbx_seq_one_letter_code
_entity_poly.pdbx_strand_id
1 'polypeptide(L)'
;MAAVKLRAEGGGFYVQITTKNNGQAVLSHARSDEPRTFPNPLPAITLLRKLGLMVGTFDISNWNPELKPLARSRPDRAAAMKNAHEAVEHDRWFRSQVEQALTQADDPATQWVTQEQAQASWAKKRAKLLKQMKRGSD
;
A
#
# COMPACT_ATOMS: atom_id res chain seq x y z
N MET A 1 12.60 -29.72 22.72
CA MET A 1 11.79 -29.04 21.68
C MET A 1 11.88 -27.54 21.95
N ALA A 2 12.13 -26.71 20.95
CA ALA A 2 12.17 -25.26 21.18
C ALA A 2 10.73 -24.75 21.34
N ALA A 3 10.43 -24.10 22.47
CA ALA A 3 9.11 -23.53 22.71
C ALA A 3 9.08 -22.10 22.18
N VAL A 4 8.06 -21.75 21.40
CA VAL A 4 7.87 -20.39 20.88
C VAL A 4 6.76 -19.72 21.68
N LYS A 5 7.00 -18.49 22.12
CA LYS A 5 6.04 -17.64 22.82
C LYS A 5 5.90 -16.30 22.10
N LEU A 6 4.68 -15.91 21.75
CA LEU A 6 4.36 -14.56 21.28
C LEU A 6 3.98 -13.71 22.50
N ARG A 7 4.81 -12.75 22.87
CA ARG A 7 4.59 -11.90 24.05
C ARG A 7 4.12 -10.51 23.61
N ALA A 8 3.06 -10.02 24.26
CA ALA A 8 2.60 -8.65 24.11
C ALA A 8 3.24 -7.77 25.19
N GLU A 9 3.68 -6.58 24.81
CA GLU A 9 4.23 -5.59 25.73
C GLU A 9 3.88 -4.18 25.23
N GLY A 10 3.13 -3.45 26.07
CA GLY A 10 2.57 -2.16 25.69
C GLY A 10 1.72 -2.28 24.42
N GLY A 11 2.03 -1.45 23.42
CA GLY A 11 1.33 -1.41 22.14
C GLY A 11 1.78 -2.41 21.08
N GLY A 12 2.68 -3.34 21.40
CA GLY A 12 3.30 -4.22 20.41
C GLY A 12 3.47 -5.67 20.87
N PHE A 13 3.89 -6.50 19.92
CA PHE A 13 4.12 -7.93 20.09
C PHE A 13 5.54 -8.28 19.67
N TYR A 14 6.18 -9.24 20.33
CA TYR A 14 7.45 -9.79 19.90
C TYR A 14 7.51 -11.30 20.12
N VAL A 15 8.40 -11.93 19.38
CA VAL A 15 8.58 -13.39 19.41
C VAL A 15 9.75 -13.72 20.33
N GLN A 16 9.48 -14.59 21.31
CA GLN A 16 10.46 -15.18 22.19
C GLN A 16 10.54 -16.68 21.93
N ILE A 17 11.76 -17.23 21.93
CA ILE A 17 12.02 -18.65 21.71
C ILE A 17 12.84 -19.17 22.89
N THR A 18 12.40 -20.28 23.47
CA THR A 18 13.18 -21.04 24.43
C THR A 18 14.00 -22.08 23.66
N THR A 19 15.32 -21.96 23.75
CA THR A 19 16.27 -22.87 23.12
C THR A 19 16.38 -24.18 23.90
N LYS A 20 17.04 -25.19 23.32
CA LYS A 20 17.20 -26.52 23.95
C LYS A 20 17.92 -26.46 25.31
N ASN A 21 18.77 -25.46 25.53
CA ASN A 21 19.53 -25.28 26.77
C ASN A 21 18.80 -24.40 27.80
N ASN A 22 17.47 -24.24 27.65
CA ASN A 22 16.65 -23.33 28.45
C ASN A 22 17.06 -21.84 28.36
N GLY A 23 17.92 -21.49 27.40
CA GLY A 23 18.25 -20.09 27.10
C GLY A 23 17.08 -19.41 26.39
N GLN A 24 16.77 -18.17 26.77
CA GLN A 24 15.75 -17.35 26.12
C GLN A 24 16.41 -16.53 25.01
N ALA A 25 15.82 -16.56 23.82
CA ALA A 25 16.20 -15.72 22.71
C ALA A 25 14.98 -14.92 22.25
N VAL A 26 15.20 -13.70 21.79
CA VAL A 26 14.17 -12.83 21.20
C VAL A 26 14.49 -12.64 19.73
N LEU A 27 13.47 -12.68 18.88
CA LEU A 27 13.63 -12.37 17.46
C LEU A 27 14.03 -10.90 17.32
N SER A 28 15.19 -10.62 16.73
CA SER A 28 15.69 -9.26 16.49
C SER A 28 15.59 -8.85 15.01
N HIS A 29 15.95 -7.60 14.70
CA HIS A 29 16.10 -7.16 13.32
C HIS A 29 17.43 -7.66 12.72
N ALA A 30 17.48 -7.89 11.40
CA ALA A 30 18.67 -8.46 10.74
C ALA A 30 19.98 -7.66 10.92
N ARG A 31 19.91 -6.40 11.36
CA ARG A 31 21.07 -5.51 11.58
C ARG A 31 20.99 -4.76 12.92
N SER A 32 20.24 -5.28 13.89
CA SER A 32 20.11 -4.66 15.22
C SER A 32 19.79 -5.72 16.25
N ASP A 33 20.36 -5.57 17.45
CA ASP A 33 20.05 -6.41 18.61
C ASP A 33 18.73 -6.00 19.29
N GLU A 34 18.07 -4.96 18.79
CA GLU A 34 16.74 -4.58 19.26
C GLU A 34 15.70 -5.66 18.92
N PRO A 35 14.86 -6.06 19.90
CA PRO A 35 13.72 -6.92 19.66
C PRO A 35 12.86 -6.45 18.48
N ARG A 36 12.49 -7.40 17.63
CA ARG A 36 11.59 -7.14 16.51
C ARG A 36 10.17 -7.02 17.03
N THR A 37 9.73 -5.77 17.20
CA THR A 37 8.36 -5.45 17.61
C THR A 37 7.42 -5.39 16.41
N PHE A 38 6.27 -6.04 16.55
CA PHE A 38 5.17 -6.05 15.60
C PHE A 38 4.00 -5.25 16.17
N PRO A 39 3.39 -4.33 15.41
CA PRO A 39 2.18 -3.62 15.84
C PRO A 39 0.95 -4.52 16.02
N ASN A 40 0.91 -5.63 15.29
CA ASN A 40 -0.19 -6.59 15.26
C ASN A 40 0.43 -8.00 15.33
N PRO A 41 -0.24 -8.98 15.97
CA PRO A 41 0.25 -10.35 16.05
C PRO A 41 0.31 -11.10 14.70
N LEU A 42 -0.55 -10.74 13.73
CA LEU A 42 -0.68 -11.47 12.45
C LEU A 42 0.63 -11.55 11.64
N PRO A 43 1.39 -10.46 11.43
CA PRO A 43 2.70 -10.54 10.79
C PRO A 43 3.70 -11.45 11.52
N ALA A 44 3.67 -11.47 12.87
CA ALA A 44 4.53 -12.35 13.65
C ALA A 44 4.17 -13.82 13.43
N ILE A 45 2.87 -14.15 13.47
CA ILE A 45 2.36 -15.50 13.19
C ILE A 45 2.69 -15.94 11.75
N THR A 46 2.53 -15.04 10.78
CA THR A 46 2.88 -15.30 9.38
C THR A 46 4.36 -15.62 9.22
N LEU A 47 5.23 -14.92 9.96
CA LEU A 47 6.67 -15.19 9.98
C LEU A 47 6.97 -16.54 10.62
N LEU A 48 6.38 -16.84 11.78
CA LEU A 48 6.53 -18.14 12.44
C LEU A 48 6.12 -19.29 11.53
N ARG A 49 5.02 -19.13 10.79
CA ARG A 49 4.57 -20.10 9.78
C ARG A 49 5.62 -20.33 8.70
N LYS A 50 6.18 -19.27 8.13
CA LYS A 50 7.24 -19.36 7.11
C LYS A 50 8.51 -20.04 7.62
N LEU A 51 8.78 -19.93 8.93
CA LEU A 51 9.93 -20.57 9.59
C LEU A 51 9.66 -22.03 10.02
N GLY A 52 8.47 -22.58 9.77
CA GLY A 52 8.13 -23.95 10.19
C GLY A 52 7.72 -24.08 11.66
N LEU A 53 7.53 -22.97 12.37
CA LEU A 53 7.13 -22.95 13.78
C LEU A 53 5.59 -22.94 13.87
N MET A 54 4.99 -24.14 13.85
CA MET A 54 3.52 -24.32 13.77
C MET A 54 2.81 -24.21 15.12
N VAL A 55 3.50 -24.50 16.23
CA VAL A 55 2.93 -24.55 17.57
C VAL A 55 3.70 -23.63 18.51
N GLY A 56 2.96 -22.86 19.31
CA GLY A 56 3.52 -21.96 20.30
C GLY A 56 2.46 -21.50 21.29
N THR A 57 2.88 -20.70 22.26
CA THR A 57 2.01 -20.07 23.26
C THR A 57 1.97 -18.56 23.06
N PHE A 58 0.99 -17.90 23.66
CA PHE A 58 0.91 -16.45 23.70
C PHE A 58 0.88 -15.98 25.15
N ASP A 59 1.42 -14.80 25.39
CA ASP A 59 1.39 -14.12 26.68
C ASP A 59 0.97 -12.67 26.43
N ILE A 60 -0.27 -12.37 26.81
CA ILE A 60 -0.90 -11.04 26.60
C ILE A 60 -0.98 -10.23 27.89
N SER A 61 -0.31 -10.68 28.96
CA SER A 61 -0.45 -10.11 30.31
C SER A 61 -0.10 -8.61 30.37
N ASN A 62 0.80 -8.17 29.48
CA ASN A 62 1.28 -6.78 29.42
C ASN A 62 0.76 -6.01 28.21
N TRP A 63 -0.33 -6.46 27.57
CA TRP A 63 -0.89 -5.78 26.41
C TRP A 63 -1.69 -4.54 26.81
N ASN A 64 -1.36 -3.39 26.19
CA ASN A 64 -2.11 -2.16 26.35
C ASN A 64 -2.38 -1.55 24.95
N PRO A 65 -3.61 -1.66 24.42
CA PRO A 65 -3.94 -1.17 23.08
C PRO A 65 -3.89 0.36 22.95
N GLU A 66 -3.98 1.09 24.06
CA GLU A 66 -3.93 2.56 24.07
C GLU A 66 -2.50 3.09 23.88
N LEU A 67 -1.49 2.27 24.18
CA LEU A 67 -0.11 2.62 23.90
C LEU A 67 0.15 2.42 22.40
N LYS A 68 0.60 3.49 21.72
CA LYS A 68 1.01 3.36 20.32
C LYS A 68 2.14 2.33 20.21
N PRO A 69 2.08 1.40 19.24
CA PRO A 69 3.16 0.47 18.99
C PRO A 69 4.46 1.26 18.79
N LEU A 70 5.56 0.83 19.44
CA LEU A 70 6.90 1.42 19.27
C LEU A 70 7.46 1.29 17.85
N ALA A 71 6.71 0.68 16.93
CA ALA A 71 7.07 0.64 15.53
C ALA A 71 7.18 2.07 15.00
N ARG A 72 8.40 2.50 14.67
CA ARG A 72 8.65 3.78 13.99
C ARG A 72 7.76 3.85 12.76
N SER A 73 6.68 4.63 12.85
CA SER A 73 5.95 5.09 11.68
C SER A 73 6.94 5.89 10.85
N ARG A 74 7.38 5.34 9.72
CA ARG A 74 8.17 6.08 8.74
C ARG A 74 7.18 6.69 7.76
N PRO A 75 6.80 7.97 7.90
CA PRO A 75 5.80 8.62 7.04
C PRO A 75 6.12 8.50 5.54
N ASP A 76 7.40 8.38 5.21
CA ASP A 76 7.94 8.13 3.87
C ASP A 76 7.34 6.87 3.18
N ARG A 77 7.20 5.75 3.90
CA ARG A 77 6.70 4.51 3.29
C ARG A 77 5.20 4.56 2.97
N ALA A 78 4.43 5.28 3.76
CA ALA A 78 3.00 5.47 3.52
C ALA A 78 2.79 6.36 2.29
N ALA A 79 3.56 7.44 2.16
CA ALA A 79 3.57 8.29 0.96
C ALA A 79 4.00 7.50 -0.28
N ALA A 80 5.07 6.71 -0.20
CA ALA A 80 5.52 5.87 -1.30
C ALA A 80 4.47 4.83 -1.75
N MET A 81 3.76 4.20 -0.80
CA MET A 81 2.70 3.24 -1.09
C MET A 81 1.48 3.93 -1.74
N LYS A 82 1.08 5.09 -1.22
CA LYS A 82 0.00 5.90 -1.81
C LYS A 82 0.33 6.30 -3.25
N ASN A 83 1.52 6.82 -3.49
CA ASN A 83 1.98 7.19 -4.84
C ASN A 83 2.00 5.99 -5.79
N ALA A 84 2.41 4.81 -5.31
CA ALA A 84 2.39 3.59 -6.11
C ALA A 84 0.97 3.16 -6.47
N HIS A 85 -0.01 3.28 -5.55
CA HIS A 85 -1.41 2.97 -5.84
C HIS A 85 -2.03 3.95 -6.82
N GLU A 86 -1.83 5.26 -6.63
CA GLU A 86 -2.32 6.30 -7.55
C GLU A 86 -1.77 6.09 -8.98
N ALA A 87 -0.50 5.73 -9.11
CA ALA A 87 0.12 5.41 -10.39
C ALA A 87 -0.51 4.18 -11.08
N VAL A 88 -0.84 3.13 -10.31
CA VAL A 88 -1.47 1.91 -10.84
C VAL A 88 -2.91 2.17 -11.30
N GLU A 89 -3.68 2.98 -10.57
CA GLU A 89 -5.05 3.33 -10.95
C GLU A 89 -5.07 4.18 -12.23
N HIS A 90 -4.20 5.18 -12.31
CA HIS A 90 -4.07 6.01 -13.51
C HIS A 90 -3.63 5.18 -14.73
N ASP A 91 -2.67 4.29 -14.55
CA ASP A 91 -2.18 3.43 -15.63
C ASP A 91 -3.26 2.44 -16.12
N ARG A 92 -4.06 1.87 -15.20
CA ARG A 92 -5.21 1.02 -15.57
C ARG A 92 -6.26 1.81 -16.35
N TRP A 93 -6.61 3.00 -15.88
CA TRP A 93 -7.55 3.86 -16.59
C TRP A 93 -7.02 4.23 -17.98
N PHE A 94 -5.76 4.66 -18.08
CA PHE A 94 -5.12 5.01 -19.35
C PHE A 94 -5.15 3.84 -20.34
N ARG A 95 -4.77 2.64 -19.90
CA ARG A 95 -4.82 1.43 -20.73
C ARG A 95 -6.23 1.12 -21.24
N SER A 96 -7.25 1.27 -20.39
CA SER A 96 -8.64 1.08 -20.81
C SER A 96 -9.09 2.10 -21.86
N GLN A 97 -8.64 3.36 -21.76
CA GLN A 97 -8.95 4.40 -22.75
C GLN A 97 -8.25 4.13 -24.08
N VAL A 98 -7.00 3.66 -24.04
CA VAL A 98 -6.25 3.27 -25.25
C VAL A 98 -6.92 2.09 -25.95
N GLU A 99 -7.33 1.06 -25.21
CA GLU A 99 -8.02 -0.11 -25.78
C GLU A 99 -9.36 0.26 -26.43
N GLN A 100 -10.14 1.13 -25.78
CA GLN A 100 -11.36 1.67 -26.36
C GLN A 100 -11.10 2.47 -27.64
N ALA A 101 -10.05 3.31 -27.65
CA ALA A 101 -9.68 4.10 -28.83
C ALA A 101 -9.21 3.22 -30.00
N LEU A 102 -8.45 2.15 -29.73
CA LEU A 102 -8.06 1.16 -30.74
C LEU A 102 -9.28 0.45 -31.31
N THR A 103 -10.18 -0.01 -30.45
CA THR A 103 -11.44 -0.66 -30.88
C THR A 103 -12.26 0.25 -31.79
N GLN A 104 -12.38 1.54 -31.44
CA GLN A 104 -13.07 2.52 -32.27
C GLN A 104 -12.33 2.77 -33.59
N ALA A 105 -10.99 2.83 -33.58
CA ALA A 105 -10.23 3.01 -34.80
C ALA A 105 -10.41 1.84 -35.79
N ASP A 106 -10.55 0.62 -35.27
CA ASP A 106 -10.76 -0.59 -36.08
C ASP A 106 -12.22 -0.78 -36.54
N ASP A 107 -13.19 -0.06 -35.96
CA ASP A 107 -14.60 -0.12 -36.34
C ASP A 107 -14.85 0.55 -37.71
N PRO A 108 -15.34 -0.18 -38.74
CA PRO A 108 -15.64 0.39 -40.05
C PRO A 108 -16.72 1.49 -40.04
N ALA A 109 -17.56 1.55 -39.00
CA ALA A 109 -18.57 2.59 -38.85
C ALA A 109 -18.00 3.91 -38.29
N THR A 110 -16.73 3.94 -37.90
CA THR A 110 -16.10 5.12 -37.30
C THR A 110 -15.96 6.26 -38.29
N GLN A 111 -16.51 7.41 -37.89
CA GLN A 111 -16.39 8.64 -38.65
C GLN A 111 -15.06 9.32 -38.36
N TRP A 112 -14.14 9.23 -39.31
CA TRP A 112 -12.88 9.94 -39.26
C TRP A 112 -13.07 11.41 -39.63
N VAL A 113 -12.49 12.30 -38.83
CA VAL A 113 -12.46 13.74 -39.11
C VAL A 113 -11.05 14.13 -39.55
N THR A 114 -10.96 15.10 -40.46
CA THR A 114 -9.64 15.61 -40.86
C THR A 114 -9.03 16.44 -39.75
N GLN A 115 -7.71 16.64 -39.83
CA GLN A 115 -6.98 17.47 -38.87
C GLN A 115 -7.52 18.91 -38.82
N GLU A 116 -7.89 19.47 -39.97
CA GLU A 116 -8.45 20.82 -40.08
C GLU A 116 -9.82 20.91 -39.38
N GLN A 117 -10.67 19.90 -39.56
CA GLN A 117 -11.98 19.83 -38.90
C GLN A 117 -11.83 19.72 -37.37
N ALA A 118 -10.90 18.88 -36.91
CA ALA A 118 -10.58 18.74 -35.50
C ALA A 118 -10.10 20.08 -34.91
N GLN A 119 -9.13 20.74 -35.54
CA GLN A 119 -8.61 22.04 -35.11
C GLN A 119 -9.70 23.12 -35.07
N ALA A 120 -10.56 23.18 -36.09
CA ALA A 120 -11.67 24.14 -36.12
C ALA A 120 -12.67 23.92 -34.98
N SER A 121 -12.99 22.66 -34.65
CA SER A 121 -13.88 22.32 -33.54
C SER A 121 -13.29 22.72 -32.18
N TRP A 122 -12.00 22.48 -31.98
CA TRP A 122 -11.27 22.87 -30.76
C TRP A 122 -11.15 24.39 -30.63
N ALA A 123 -10.87 25.11 -31.72
CA ALA A 123 -10.83 26.58 -31.73
C ALA A 123 -12.18 27.18 -31.29
N LYS A 124 -13.29 26.66 -31.82
CA LYS A 124 -14.65 27.08 -31.41
C LYS A 124 -14.89 26.80 -29.92
N LYS A 125 -14.53 25.61 -29.44
CA LYS A 125 -14.69 25.22 -28.03
C LYS A 125 -13.89 26.14 -27.10
N ARG A 126 -12.63 26.40 -27.44
CA ARG A 126 -11.75 27.31 -26.67
C ARG A 126 -12.29 28.74 -26.64
N ALA A 127 -12.76 29.27 -27.77
CA ALA A 127 -13.37 30.61 -27.81
C ALA A 127 -14.63 30.71 -26.93
N LYS A 128 -15.46 29.66 -26.88
CA LYS A 128 -16.64 29.60 -26.00
C LYS A 128 -16.24 29.59 -24.53
N LEU A 129 -15.27 28.78 -24.14
CA LEU A 129 -14.77 28.71 -22.76
C LEU A 129 -14.21 30.05 -22.29
N LEU A 130 -13.44 30.74 -23.15
CA LEU A 130 -12.92 32.08 -22.84
C LEU A 130 -14.03 33.11 -22.63
N LYS A 131 -15.09 33.07 -23.43
CA LYS A 131 -16.27 33.94 -23.22
C LYS A 131 -16.98 33.63 -21.89
N GLN A 132 -17.09 32.36 -21.52
CA GLN A 132 -17.69 31.95 -20.24
C GLN A 132 -16.85 32.40 -19.04
N MET A 133 -15.53 32.28 -19.10
CA MET A 133 -14.62 32.75 -18.05
C MET A 133 -14.71 34.27 -17.84
N LYS A 134 -14.77 35.05 -18.94
CA LYS A 134 -14.94 36.50 -18.86
C LYS A 134 -16.28 36.88 -18.24
N ARG A 135 -17.36 36.20 -18.61
CA ARG A 135 -18.72 36.45 -18.09
C ARG A 135 -18.94 35.97 -16.65
N GLY A 136 -18.05 35.14 -16.10
CA GLY A 136 -18.06 34.72 -14.69
C GLY A 136 -17.09 35.52 -13.82
N SER A 137 -16.44 36.53 -14.38
CA SER A 137 -15.48 37.43 -13.70
C SER A 137 -15.98 38.89 -13.64
N ASP A 138 -17.20 39.16 -14.14
CA ASP A 138 -17.99 40.38 -13.97
C ASP A 138 -19.16 40.08 -13.01
#